data_AF-A0A9E3JTV5-F1
#
_entry.id   AF-A0A9E3JTV5-F1
#
_cell.length_a   1.000
_cell.length_b   1.000
_cell.length_c   1.000
_cell.angle_alpha   90.00
_cell.angle_beta   90.00
_cell.angle_gamma   90.00
#
_symmetry.space_group_name_H-M   'P 1'
#
loop_
_entity.id
_entity.type
_entity.pdbx_description
1 polymer ?
#
loop_
_entity_poly.entity_id
_entity_poly.type
_entity_poly.pdbx_seq_one_letter_code
_entity_poly.pdbx_strand_id
1 'polypeptide(L)'
;MEGVAQQRERKHRGAGTGVGAGVAGNGRLRSAVCRHTSGPAGRQSGRDPASRPGLHARATGVRCCNYANINLQPTNRDATKVDTPNTPNYNGATAQTRMINDSQGALTQAILYYVTGRNEYRRNAMRILRTWSNMNPNGYAYFPDAHIHNGVPLSRMLMAAEIMRYTPADPTYTEYPLAWTDTDTQKLKDNLIDPMERTFFASNERFMNQHNYSLVGRLAGAIFTDNRARYDETVEWMTVNATSTRQDINGALLPLIPRIEADNPLNKYGAPFYQIQEMARDQAHGGDNVDILGGLLRMVNAQGTKVDPFTGKPSGSGDAVSVYRFGGDRLLRGANAYAQYMLGYDTPWADTTGGTSNISPAYRGRLYEVDAIPEIYNAYRYTEGVNVEAEARRRLGDAHRRRAHVRPRGRDAGRRDDRVP
;
A
#
# COMPACT_ATOMS: atom_id res chain seq x y z
N MET A 1 37.42 -20.11 36.87
CA MET A 1 38.54 -20.86 36.28
C MET A 1 38.02 -21.36 34.93
N GLU A 2 38.26 -20.59 33.87
CA GLU A 2 39.28 -20.90 32.84
C GLU A 2 38.86 -22.17 32.06
N GLY A 3 38.52 -22.17 30.77
CA GLY A 3 38.91 -21.32 29.65
C GLY A 3 39.90 -22.07 28.76
N VAL A 4 39.47 -22.58 27.58
CA VAL A 4 40.32 -22.99 26.44
C VAL A 4 39.43 -22.94 25.17
N ALA A 5 39.44 -21.90 24.31
CA ALA A 5 40.36 -21.59 23.20
C ALA A 5 40.43 -22.69 22.11
N GLN A 6 39.75 -22.51 20.97
CA GLN A 6 40.32 -22.13 19.65
C GLN A 6 41.44 -23.03 19.10
N GLN A 7 41.25 -23.70 17.93
CA GLN A 7 41.73 -23.27 16.59
C GLN A 7 41.77 -24.38 15.51
N ARG A 8 41.48 -23.93 14.27
CA ARG A 8 42.05 -24.29 12.94
C ARG A 8 41.49 -25.44 12.09
N GLU A 9 40.68 -25.01 11.12
CA GLU A 9 40.82 -25.17 9.65
C GLU A 9 41.69 -26.29 9.07
N ARG A 10 41.10 -27.07 8.14
CA ARG A 10 41.71 -27.40 6.83
C ARG A 10 40.66 -27.74 5.76
N LYS A 11 40.59 -26.84 4.76
CA LYS A 11 40.44 -27.02 3.31
C LYS A 11 39.80 -28.32 2.77
N HIS A 12 38.71 -28.13 2.01
CA HIS A 12 38.57 -28.74 0.68
C HIS A 12 38.16 -27.69 -0.35
N ARG A 13 38.92 -27.63 -1.45
CA ARG A 13 38.63 -26.91 -2.69
C ARG A 13 37.78 -27.80 -3.59
N GLY A 14 36.86 -27.21 -4.35
CA GLY A 14 36.34 -27.83 -5.58
C GLY A 14 35.03 -27.22 -6.11
N ALA A 15 35.14 -26.49 -7.23
CA ALA A 15 34.12 -26.12 -8.22
C ALA A 15 32.88 -25.31 -7.73
N GLY A 16 32.61 -24.07 -8.16
CA GLY A 16 32.86 -23.49 -9.48
C GLY A 16 31.62 -23.64 -10.37
N THR A 17 30.47 -23.11 -9.95
CA THR A 17 29.35 -22.76 -10.85
C THR A 17 28.83 -21.38 -10.47
N GLY A 18 29.02 -20.43 -11.38
CA GLY A 18 28.50 -19.08 -11.25
C GLY A 18 27.00 -19.08 -11.47
N VAL A 19 26.24 -18.65 -10.46
CA VAL A 19 24.85 -18.22 -10.63
C VAL A 19 24.85 -16.71 -10.42
N GLY A 20 24.73 -15.98 -11.53
CA GLY A 20 24.58 -14.53 -11.52
C GLY A 20 23.33 -14.16 -10.74
N ALA A 21 23.50 -13.23 -9.79
CA ALA A 21 22.41 -12.56 -9.12
C ALA A 21 21.57 -11.83 -10.18
N GLY A 22 20.43 -12.43 -10.54
CA GLY A 22 19.42 -11.80 -11.36
C GLY A 22 18.86 -10.60 -10.61
N VAL A 23 19.08 -9.42 -11.17
CA VAL A 23 18.50 -8.14 -10.75
C VAL A 23 16.98 -8.29 -10.75
N ALA A 24 16.38 -8.37 -9.56
CA ALA A 24 14.94 -8.33 -9.38
C ALA A 24 14.43 -6.95 -9.86
N GLY A 25 13.67 -6.96 -10.95
CA GLY A 25 13.03 -5.77 -11.49
C GLY A 25 11.99 -5.25 -10.52
N ASN A 26 12.20 -4.02 -10.04
CA ASN A 26 11.24 -3.26 -9.24
C ASN A 26 9.85 -3.23 -9.92
N GLY A 27 8.93 -4.04 -9.41
CA GLY A 27 7.50 -3.98 -9.69
C GLY A 27 6.93 -2.66 -9.19
N ARG A 28 6.99 -1.62 -10.03
CA ARG A 28 6.45 -0.29 -9.75
C ARG A 28 4.93 -0.36 -9.58
N LEU A 29 4.44 -0.36 -8.35
CA LEU A 29 3.12 0.17 -8.02
C LEU A 29 3.16 1.69 -8.21
N ARG A 30 2.92 2.14 -9.45
CA ARG A 30 2.71 3.56 -9.71
C ARG A 30 1.34 3.93 -9.15
N SER A 31 1.31 4.68 -8.05
CA SER A 31 0.18 5.57 -7.80
C SER A 31 0.01 6.44 -9.05
N ALA A 32 -1.10 6.25 -9.75
CA ALA A 32 -1.46 7.06 -10.91
C ALA A 32 -1.93 8.44 -10.44
N VAL A 33 -1.03 9.21 -9.84
CA VAL A 33 -1.16 10.66 -9.85
C VAL A 33 -0.91 11.08 -11.30
N CYS A 34 -1.88 11.76 -11.90
CA CYS A 34 -1.81 12.28 -13.26
C CYS A 34 -0.45 12.97 -13.49
N ARG A 35 0.48 12.30 -14.19
CA ARG A 35 1.76 12.91 -14.54
C ARG A 35 1.60 13.74 -15.81
N HIS A 36 1.89 15.03 -15.72
CA HIS A 36 2.27 15.83 -16.87
C HIS A 36 3.62 15.33 -17.39
N THR A 37 3.64 14.72 -18.55
CA THR A 37 4.86 14.47 -19.32
C THR A 37 5.00 15.59 -20.35
N SER A 38 5.82 16.59 -20.05
CA SER A 38 6.39 17.46 -21.08
C SER A 38 7.55 16.72 -21.75
N GLY A 39 7.38 16.33 -23.01
CA GLY A 39 8.45 15.72 -23.81
C GLY A 39 9.55 16.73 -24.17
N PRO A 40 10.78 16.28 -24.47
CA PRO A 40 11.88 17.16 -24.85
C PRO A 40 11.64 17.72 -26.26
N ALA A 41 11.83 19.02 -26.42
CA ALA A 41 11.81 19.69 -27.71
C ALA A 41 13.05 19.27 -28.53
N GLY A 42 12.85 18.40 -29.51
CA GLY A 42 13.85 18.13 -30.55
C GLY A 42 13.89 19.29 -31.54
N ARG A 43 15.08 19.87 -31.74
CA ARG A 43 15.37 20.77 -32.87
C ARG A 43 15.21 19.98 -34.18
N GLN A 44 14.36 20.46 -35.08
CA GLN A 44 14.50 20.18 -36.51
C GLN A 44 14.50 21.51 -37.28
N SER A 45 15.56 21.65 -38.07
CA SER A 45 15.84 22.72 -39.04
C SER A 45 14.84 22.70 -40.21
N GLY A 46 14.58 23.88 -40.77
CA GLY A 46 13.45 24.14 -41.66
C GLY A 46 13.55 23.67 -43.12
N ARG A 47 12.43 23.79 -43.84
CA ARG A 47 12.19 24.76 -44.94
C ARG A 47 10.73 24.66 -45.43
N ASP A 48 10.15 25.86 -45.56
CA ASP A 48 9.13 26.36 -46.50
C ASP A 48 7.62 25.97 -46.51
N PRO A 49 6.77 26.94 -46.94
CA PRO A 49 5.37 27.07 -46.53
C PRO A 49 4.36 27.00 -47.69
N ALA A 50 3.23 26.34 -47.51
CA ALA A 50 2.00 26.67 -48.23
C ALA A 50 0.76 26.02 -47.57
N SER A 51 -0.32 26.80 -47.50
CA SER A 51 -1.72 26.42 -47.25
C SER A 51 -2.17 26.06 -45.81
N ARG A 52 -2.82 27.05 -45.18
CA ARG A 52 -3.90 26.90 -44.17
C ARG A 52 -5.24 26.73 -44.93
N PRO A 53 -6.35 26.17 -44.36
CA PRO A 53 -6.80 26.41 -42.98
C PRO A 53 -7.44 25.20 -42.24
N GLY A 54 -7.49 25.31 -40.91
CA GLY A 54 -8.26 24.39 -40.05
C GLY A 54 -7.88 24.61 -38.59
N LEU A 55 -8.72 25.34 -37.85
CA LEU A 55 -8.51 25.74 -36.47
C LEU A 55 -8.10 24.56 -35.57
N HIS A 56 -6.95 24.73 -34.90
CA HIS A 56 -6.49 23.88 -33.83
C HIS A 56 -7.44 23.94 -32.62
N ALA A 57 -8.23 22.90 -32.40
CA ALA A 57 -8.48 22.43 -31.05
C ALA A 57 -7.25 21.62 -30.61
N ARG A 58 -6.18 22.29 -30.17
CA ARG A 58 -5.17 21.63 -29.33
C ARG A 58 -5.84 21.31 -28.00
N ALA A 59 -6.54 20.19 -27.95
CA ALA A 59 -6.92 19.58 -26.69
C ALA A 59 -5.64 19.34 -25.91
N THR A 60 -5.42 20.15 -24.87
CA THR A 60 -4.53 19.82 -23.76
C THR A 60 -5.10 18.57 -23.11
N GLY A 61 -4.78 17.42 -23.69
CA GLY A 61 -5.19 16.11 -23.21
C GLY A 61 -4.59 15.90 -21.84
N VAL A 62 -5.37 16.20 -20.81
CA VAL A 62 -5.35 15.42 -19.59
C VAL A 62 -5.48 13.98 -20.07
N ARG A 63 -4.45 13.14 -19.89
CA ARG A 63 -4.68 11.69 -19.94
C ARG A 63 -5.62 11.41 -18.78
N CYS A 64 -6.92 11.50 -19.03
CA CYS A 64 -7.92 10.99 -18.11
C CYS A 64 -7.50 9.56 -17.77
N CYS A 65 -7.58 9.20 -16.48
CA CYS A 65 -7.37 7.82 -16.06
C CYS A 65 -8.27 6.93 -16.95
N ASN A 66 -7.70 5.98 -17.68
CA ASN A 66 -8.49 5.07 -18.52
C ASN A 66 -9.58 4.35 -17.69
N TYR A 67 -9.38 4.25 -16.38
CA TYR A 67 -10.35 3.74 -15.40
C TYR A 67 -11.61 4.57 -15.20
N ALA A 68 -11.67 5.83 -15.67
CA ALA A 68 -12.88 6.67 -15.61
C ALA A 68 -13.72 6.59 -16.91
N ASN A 69 -13.30 5.76 -17.87
CA ASN A 69 -14.03 5.58 -19.12
C ASN A 69 -15.42 4.99 -18.85
N ILE A 70 -16.47 5.61 -19.41
CA ILE A 70 -17.86 5.14 -19.30
C ILE A 70 -18.10 3.78 -19.97
N ASN A 71 -17.20 3.38 -20.87
CA ASN A 71 -17.19 2.09 -21.55
C ASN A 71 -16.04 1.21 -21.05
N LEU A 72 -15.57 1.38 -19.80
CA LEU A 72 -14.53 0.52 -19.23
C LEU A 72 -14.98 -0.94 -19.24
N GLN A 73 -14.04 -1.84 -19.50
CA GLN A 73 -14.30 -3.27 -19.54
C GLN A 73 -13.26 -4.02 -18.71
N PRO A 74 -13.63 -5.15 -18.09
CA PRO A 74 -12.67 -5.97 -17.35
C PRO A 74 -11.54 -6.43 -18.28
N THR A 75 -10.31 -6.30 -17.83
CA THR A 75 -9.13 -6.81 -18.53
C THR A 75 -9.05 -8.34 -18.45
N ASN A 76 -9.66 -8.96 -17.43
CA ASN A 76 -9.80 -10.41 -17.34
C ASN A 76 -11.05 -10.98 -18.03
N ARG A 77 -11.78 -10.25 -18.88
CA ARG A 77 -12.99 -10.82 -19.52
C ARG A 77 -12.67 -11.74 -20.70
N ASP A 78 -13.47 -12.78 -20.87
CA ASP A 78 -13.74 -13.40 -22.17
C ASP A 78 -14.57 -12.41 -22.99
N ALA A 79 -14.11 -12.05 -24.20
CA ALA A 79 -14.79 -11.06 -25.03
C ALA A 79 -16.12 -11.57 -25.63
N THR A 80 -16.34 -12.88 -25.60
CA THR A 80 -17.52 -13.54 -26.20
C THR A 80 -18.61 -13.85 -25.17
N LYS A 81 -18.31 -13.73 -23.87
CA LYS A 81 -19.21 -14.13 -22.79
C LYS A 81 -19.30 -13.05 -21.72
N VAL A 82 -20.51 -12.85 -21.20
CA VAL A 82 -20.73 -11.91 -20.10
C VAL A 82 -20.17 -12.50 -18.80
N ASP A 83 -19.55 -11.64 -17.99
CA ASP A 83 -19.05 -11.95 -16.64
C ASP A 83 -18.15 -13.18 -16.55
N THR A 84 -17.51 -13.59 -17.64
CA THR A 84 -16.69 -14.79 -17.71
C THR A 84 -15.21 -14.41 -17.74
N PRO A 85 -14.36 -14.99 -16.88
CA PRO A 85 -12.94 -14.72 -16.92
C PRO A 85 -12.25 -15.41 -18.12
N ASN A 86 -11.40 -14.67 -18.84
CA ASN A 86 -10.51 -15.20 -19.88
C ASN A 86 -9.33 -15.98 -19.28
N THR A 87 -8.90 -15.62 -18.08
CA THR A 87 -7.91 -16.39 -17.33
C THR A 87 -8.54 -16.80 -16.00
N PRO A 88 -9.25 -17.94 -15.97
CA PRO A 88 -9.99 -18.39 -14.79
C PRO A 88 -9.07 -18.92 -13.67
N ASN A 89 -7.82 -19.24 -13.97
CA ASN A 89 -6.83 -19.71 -13.01
C ASN A 89 -5.91 -18.56 -12.58
N TYR A 90 -5.65 -18.42 -11.28
CA TYR A 90 -4.77 -17.39 -10.73
C TYR A 90 -3.45 -18.01 -10.26
N ASN A 91 -2.53 -18.20 -11.21
CA ASN A 91 -1.28 -18.92 -11.00
C ASN A 91 -0.05 -18.23 -11.61
N GLY A 92 -0.11 -16.92 -11.87
CA GLY A 92 1.04 -16.19 -12.40
C GLY A 92 0.83 -14.70 -12.64
N ALA A 93 1.88 -14.06 -13.16
CA ALA A 93 1.99 -12.61 -13.35
C ALA A 93 0.93 -12.01 -14.30
N THR A 94 0.42 -12.78 -15.26
CA THR A 94 -0.66 -12.34 -16.16
C THR A 94 -1.95 -12.08 -15.39
N ALA A 95 -2.36 -13.01 -14.52
CA ALA A 95 -3.54 -12.85 -13.68
C ALA A 95 -3.33 -11.70 -12.67
N GLN A 96 -2.12 -11.60 -12.09
CA GLN A 96 -1.75 -10.49 -11.21
C GLN A 96 -1.92 -9.12 -11.88
N THR A 97 -1.38 -8.95 -13.09
CA THR A 97 -1.47 -7.68 -13.83
C THR A 97 -2.92 -7.29 -14.10
N ARG A 98 -3.76 -8.28 -14.47
CA ARG A 98 -5.20 -8.05 -14.68
C ARG A 98 -5.91 -7.68 -13.39
N MET A 99 -5.62 -8.35 -12.28
CA MET A 99 -6.21 -8.05 -10.97
C MET A 99 -5.87 -6.62 -10.52
N ILE A 100 -4.62 -6.18 -10.72
CA ILE A 100 -4.19 -4.81 -10.41
C ILE A 100 -5.00 -3.78 -11.22
N ASN A 101 -5.14 -3.98 -12.54
CA ASN A 101 -5.87 -3.06 -13.40
C ASN A 101 -7.37 -3.07 -13.11
N ASP A 102 -7.96 -4.25 -12.96
CA ASP A 102 -9.38 -4.44 -12.76
C ASP A 102 -9.84 -3.96 -11.39
N SER A 103 -9.07 -4.20 -10.32
CA SER A 103 -9.40 -3.69 -8.99
C SER A 103 -9.36 -2.15 -8.93
N GLN A 104 -8.38 -1.52 -9.58
CA GLN A 104 -8.31 -0.06 -9.71
C GLN A 104 -9.48 0.47 -10.54
N GLY A 105 -9.82 -0.22 -11.63
CA GLY A 105 -10.97 0.08 -12.47
C GLY A 105 -12.29 0.00 -11.70
N ALA A 106 -12.54 -1.11 -11.04
CA ALA A 106 -13.75 -1.36 -10.25
C ALA A 106 -13.96 -0.29 -9.19
N LEU A 107 -12.93 0.01 -8.38
CA LEU A 107 -13.03 1.04 -7.34
C LEU A 107 -13.29 2.43 -7.93
N THR A 108 -12.60 2.77 -9.02
CA THR A 108 -12.78 4.07 -9.69
C THR A 108 -14.21 4.21 -10.21
N GLN A 109 -14.72 3.18 -10.88
CA GLN A 109 -16.08 3.15 -11.42
C GLN A 109 -17.14 3.17 -10.30
N ALA A 110 -16.92 2.43 -9.21
CA ALA A 110 -17.79 2.43 -8.05
C ALA A 110 -17.90 3.82 -7.41
N ILE A 111 -16.78 4.51 -7.22
CA ILE A 111 -16.76 5.89 -6.71
C ILE A 111 -17.47 6.84 -7.67
N LEU A 112 -17.21 6.74 -8.98
CA LEU A 112 -17.87 7.58 -9.97
C LEU A 112 -19.38 7.35 -10.00
N TYR A 113 -19.83 6.11 -9.83
CA TYR A 113 -21.26 5.82 -9.66
C TYR A 113 -21.81 6.49 -8.41
N TYR A 114 -21.17 6.28 -7.25
CA TYR A 114 -21.61 6.86 -5.98
C TYR A 114 -21.74 8.39 -6.05
N VAL A 115 -20.82 9.07 -6.74
CA VAL A 115 -20.80 10.53 -6.86
C VAL A 115 -21.79 11.05 -7.92
N THR A 116 -22.01 10.31 -9.02
CA THR A 116 -22.73 10.84 -10.20
C THR A 116 -24.09 10.20 -10.48
N GLY A 117 -24.36 9.03 -9.92
CA GLY A 117 -25.55 8.22 -10.21
C GLY A 117 -25.60 7.60 -11.61
N ARG A 118 -24.55 7.74 -12.45
CA ARG A 118 -24.58 7.25 -13.84
C ARG A 118 -24.45 5.73 -13.93
N ASN A 119 -25.48 5.07 -14.46
CA ASN A 119 -25.62 3.62 -14.49
C ASN A 119 -24.50 2.89 -15.24
N GLU A 120 -23.86 3.53 -16.22
CA GLU A 120 -22.75 2.93 -16.96
C GLU A 120 -21.55 2.66 -16.06
N TYR A 121 -21.30 3.53 -15.08
CA TYR A 121 -20.22 3.32 -14.11
C TYR A 121 -20.53 2.13 -13.19
N ARG A 122 -21.77 2.02 -12.71
CA ARG A 122 -22.20 0.85 -11.93
C ARG A 122 -22.10 -0.43 -12.75
N ARG A 123 -22.60 -0.43 -13.99
CA ARG A 123 -22.50 -1.56 -14.92
C ARG A 123 -21.06 -2.04 -15.05
N ASN A 124 -20.11 -1.13 -15.28
CA ASN A 124 -18.70 -1.49 -15.46
C ASN A 124 -18.09 -2.06 -14.18
N ALA A 125 -18.38 -1.47 -13.02
CA ALA A 125 -17.94 -2.00 -11.72
C ALA A 125 -18.50 -3.40 -11.47
N MET A 126 -19.81 -3.59 -11.67
CA MET A 126 -20.49 -4.89 -11.50
C MET A 126 -19.93 -5.95 -12.45
N ARG A 127 -19.67 -5.61 -13.72
CA ARG A 127 -19.04 -6.52 -14.68
C ARG A 127 -17.67 -6.99 -14.21
N ILE A 128 -16.83 -6.07 -13.74
CA ILE A 128 -15.50 -6.44 -13.22
C ILE A 128 -15.65 -7.37 -12.02
N LEU A 129 -16.47 -6.99 -11.03
CA LEU A 129 -16.69 -7.78 -9.83
C LEU A 129 -17.20 -9.19 -10.15
N ARG A 130 -18.16 -9.32 -11.06
CA ARG A 130 -18.72 -10.61 -11.47
C ARG A 130 -17.77 -11.45 -12.33
N THR A 131 -16.97 -10.84 -13.20
CA THR A 131 -15.88 -11.55 -13.90
C THR A 131 -14.92 -12.22 -12.92
N TRP A 132 -14.49 -11.50 -11.87
CA TRP A 132 -13.61 -12.07 -10.84
C TRP A 132 -14.34 -13.04 -9.89
N SER A 133 -15.63 -12.83 -9.65
CA SER A 133 -16.47 -13.76 -8.88
C SER A 133 -16.73 -15.09 -9.60
N ASN A 134 -16.46 -15.18 -10.91
CA ASN A 134 -16.58 -16.42 -11.69
C ASN A 134 -15.21 -17.08 -11.99
N MET A 135 -14.16 -16.73 -11.24
CA MET A 135 -12.86 -17.42 -11.28
C MET A 135 -12.99 -18.90 -10.88
N ASN A 136 -12.01 -19.72 -11.27
CA ASN A 136 -11.92 -21.11 -10.82
C ASN A 136 -11.32 -21.16 -9.40
N PRO A 137 -12.08 -21.54 -8.35
CA PRO A 137 -11.58 -21.57 -6.97
C PRO A 137 -10.43 -22.57 -6.76
N ASN A 138 -10.32 -23.57 -7.63
CA ASN A 138 -9.25 -24.57 -7.60
C ASN A 138 -8.04 -24.19 -8.48
N GLY A 139 -8.11 -23.04 -9.17
CA GLY A 139 -7.09 -22.58 -10.10
C GLY A 139 -6.00 -21.69 -9.48
N TYR A 140 -5.96 -21.55 -8.16
CA TYR A 140 -5.02 -20.68 -7.45
C TYR A 140 -3.74 -21.43 -7.12
N ALA A 141 -2.60 -20.91 -7.56
CA ALA A 141 -1.29 -21.45 -7.21
C ALA A 141 -0.32 -20.33 -6.86
N TYR A 142 0.54 -20.56 -5.87
CA TYR A 142 1.54 -19.59 -5.46
C TYR A 142 2.56 -19.39 -6.59
N PHE A 143 2.96 -18.14 -6.80
CA PHE A 143 3.99 -17.73 -7.75
C PHE A 143 4.89 -16.68 -7.08
N PRO A 144 6.08 -16.37 -7.65
CA PRO A 144 7.00 -15.42 -7.02
C PRO A 144 6.31 -14.10 -6.65
N ASP A 145 6.49 -13.68 -5.40
CA ASP A 145 5.97 -12.44 -4.85
C ASP A 145 4.43 -12.29 -4.86
N ALA A 146 3.69 -13.40 -4.94
CA ALA A 146 2.23 -13.36 -4.94
C ALA A 146 1.64 -12.67 -3.68
N HIS A 147 2.24 -12.88 -2.51
CA HIS A 147 1.76 -12.31 -1.25
C HIS A 147 1.85 -10.77 -1.20
N ILE A 148 2.87 -10.17 -1.84
CA ILE A 148 3.06 -8.71 -1.81
C ILE A 148 2.23 -7.96 -2.87
N HIS A 149 1.85 -8.64 -3.94
CA HIS A 149 1.21 -7.99 -5.08
C HIS A 149 -0.31 -8.13 -5.10
N ASN A 150 -0.88 -9.02 -4.28
CA ASN A 150 -2.30 -9.37 -4.38
C ASN A 150 -3.16 -8.77 -3.27
N GLY A 151 -2.59 -8.35 -2.14
CA GLY A 151 -3.35 -7.83 -1.00
C GLY A 151 -4.03 -6.49 -1.28
N VAL A 152 -3.28 -5.51 -1.82
CA VAL A 152 -3.81 -4.19 -2.18
C VAL A 152 -4.84 -4.25 -3.31
N PRO A 153 -4.63 -5.02 -4.40
CA PRO A 153 -5.68 -5.21 -5.40
C PRO A 153 -6.94 -5.85 -4.83
N LEU A 154 -6.84 -6.86 -3.96
CA LEU A 154 -8.02 -7.44 -3.34
C LEU A 154 -8.77 -6.39 -2.51
N SER A 155 -8.09 -5.62 -1.66
CA SER A 155 -8.76 -4.60 -0.84
C SER A 155 -9.50 -3.56 -1.69
N ARG A 156 -8.94 -3.14 -2.84
CA ARG A 156 -9.63 -2.25 -3.79
C ARG A 156 -10.87 -2.88 -4.40
N MET A 157 -10.79 -4.16 -4.77
CA MET A 157 -11.93 -4.91 -5.29
C MET A 157 -13.05 -4.97 -4.24
N LEU A 158 -12.72 -5.24 -2.98
CA LEU A 158 -13.69 -5.35 -1.90
C LEU A 158 -14.29 -3.99 -1.50
N MET A 159 -13.50 -2.91 -1.53
CA MET A 159 -14.07 -1.56 -1.39
C MET A 159 -15.08 -1.24 -2.50
N ALA A 160 -14.80 -1.63 -3.74
CA ALA A 160 -15.75 -1.47 -4.84
C ALA A 160 -17.03 -2.30 -4.60
N ALA A 161 -16.87 -3.56 -4.17
CA ALA A 161 -17.98 -4.44 -3.83
C ALA A 161 -18.87 -3.87 -2.72
N GLU A 162 -18.29 -3.34 -1.64
CA GLU A 162 -19.04 -2.70 -0.55
C GLU A 162 -19.85 -1.49 -1.04
N ILE A 163 -19.25 -0.62 -1.88
CA ILE A 163 -19.98 0.51 -2.47
C ILE A 163 -21.15 -0.01 -3.32
N MET A 164 -20.96 -1.05 -4.13
CA MET A 164 -22.05 -1.63 -4.94
C MET A 164 -23.13 -2.29 -4.09
N ARG A 165 -22.76 -2.93 -2.97
CA ARG A 165 -23.66 -3.58 -2.01
C ARG A 165 -24.57 -2.56 -1.31
N TYR A 166 -24.03 -1.40 -0.94
CA TYR A 166 -24.75 -0.40 -0.13
C TYR A 166 -25.25 0.83 -0.89
N THR A 167 -24.88 0.99 -2.16
CA THR A 167 -25.46 2.05 -3.01
C THR A 167 -26.64 1.47 -3.80
N PRO A 168 -27.85 2.06 -3.75
CA PRO A 168 -29.00 1.60 -4.52
C PRO A 168 -28.69 1.51 -6.01
N ALA A 169 -29.27 0.53 -6.70
CA ALA A 169 -29.22 0.42 -8.15
C ALA A 169 -30.45 1.09 -8.78
N ASP A 170 -30.34 1.58 -10.02
CA ASP A 170 -31.51 2.00 -10.80
C ASP A 170 -32.28 0.76 -11.28
N PRO A 171 -33.52 0.55 -10.82
CA PRO A 171 -34.31 -0.62 -11.20
C PRO A 171 -34.83 -0.55 -12.65
N THR A 172 -34.77 0.60 -13.30
CA THR A 172 -35.27 0.81 -14.67
C THR A 172 -34.22 0.55 -15.75
N TYR A 173 -32.95 0.38 -15.37
CA TYR A 173 -31.85 0.15 -16.29
C TYR A 173 -31.84 -1.30 -16.79
N THR A 174 -32.05 -1.50 -18.10
CA THR A 174 -32.25 -2.82 -18.71
C THR A 174 -31.04 -3.40 -19.45
N GLU A 175 -29.99 -2.61 -19.70
CA GLU A 175 -28.82 -3.10 -20.48
C GLU A 175 -27.98 -4.13 -19.72
N TYR A 176 -28.02 -4.11 -18.38
CA TYR A 176 -27.26 -5.02 -17.53
C TYR A 176 -27.82 -5.04 -16.09
N PRO A 177 -27.86 -6.20 -15.41
CA PRO A 177 -28.34 -6.29 -14.04
C PRO A 177 -27.44 -5.51 -13.07
N LEU A 178 -27.93 -4.38 -12.56
CA LEU A 178 -27.14 -3.50 -11.71
C LEU A 178 -27.19 -3.87 -10.22
N ALA A 179 -28.24 -4.55 -9.76
CA ALA A 179 -28.38 -4.90 -8.37
C ALA A 179 -27.24 -5.81 -7.90
N TRP A 180 -26.66 -5.50 -6.74
CA TRP A 180 -25.81 -6.42 -6.00
C TRP A 180 -26.71 -7.47 -5.32
N THR A 181 -26.31 -8.72 -5.35
CA THR A 181 -27.11 -9.85 -4.83
C THR A 181 -26.33 -10.68 -3.82
N ASP A 182 -27.02 -11.48 -3.02
CA ASP A 182 -26.37 -12.45 -2.12
C ASP A 182 -25.55 -13.48 -2.91
N THR A 183 -25.94 -13.81 -4.14
CA THR A 183 -25.15 -14.65 -5.04
C THR A 183 -23.82 -13.99 -5.41
N ASP A 184 -23.80 -12.67 -5.63
CA ASP A 184 -22.56 -11.94 -5.90
C ASP A 184 -21.63 -11.99 -4.68
N THR A 185 -22.16 -11.80 -3.47
CA THR A 185 -21.41 -11.95 -2.21
C THR A 185 -20.81 -13.35 -2.08
N GLN A 186 -21.64 -14.39 -2.24
CA GLN A 186 -21.21 -15.78 -2.07
C GLN A 186 -20.14 -16.17 -3.10
N LYS A 187 -20.35 -15.82 -4.38
CA LYS A 187 -19.37 -16.12 -5.44
C LYS A 187 -18.07 -15.38 -5.25
N LEU A 188 -18.11 -14.09 -4.89
CA LEU A 188 -16.89 -13.32 -4.65
C LEU A 188 -16.09 -13.93 -3.48
N LYS A 189 -16.78 -14.34 -2.42
CA LYS A 189 -16.17 -15.06 -1.30
C LYS A 189 -15.52 -16.37 -1.76
N ASP A 190 -16.29 -17.27 -2.37
CA ASP A 190 -15.86 -18.65 -2.62
C ASP A 190 -14.85 -18.77 -3.76
N ASN A 191 -14.95 -17.91 -4.78
CA ASN A 191 -14.13 -18.01 -5.99
C ASN A 191 -12.95 -17.04 -6.03
N LEU A 192 -12.92 -16.02 -5.15
CA LEU A 192 -11.84 -15.04 -5.09
C LEU A 192 -11.24 -14.90 -3.69
N ILE A 193 -12.03 -14.50 -2.69
CA ILE A 193 -11.49 -14.13 -1.36
C ILE A 193 -10.84 -15.33 -0.66
N ASP A 194 -11.57 -16.43 -0.50
CA ASP A 194 -11.06 -17.60 0.24
C ASP A 194 -9.92 -18.32 -0.49
N PRO A 195 -9.93 -18.48 -1.83
CA PRO A 195 -8.78 -18.99 -2.55
C PRO A 195 -7.54 -18.09 -2.45
N MET A 196 -7.69 -16.76 -2.57
CA MET A 196 -6.56 -15.83 -2.41
C MET A 196 -6.01 -15.87 -0.98
N GLU A 197 -6.88 -15.93 0.02
CA GLU A 197 -6.47 -16.08 1.42
C GLU A 197 -5.58 -17.30 1.61
N ARG A 198 -6.09 -18.48 1.25
CA ARG A 198 -5.40 -19.76 1.45
C ARG A 198 -4.09 -19.84 0.68
N THR A 199 -4.04 -19.27 -0.53
CA THR A 199 -2.87 -19.42 -1.39
C THR A 199 -1.84 -18.31 -1.19
N PHE A 200 -2.25 -17.06 -0.96
CA PHE A 200 -1.35 -15.90 -1.00
C PHE A 200 -1.11 -15.23 0.36
N PHE A 201 -2.07 -15.28 1.29
CA PHE A 201 -2.02 -14.42 2.48
C PHE A 201 -1.85 -15.15 3.82
N ALA A 202 -2.23 -16.42 3.90
CA ALA A 202 -2.21 -17.22 5.13
C ALA A 202 -0.79 -17.62 5.58
N SER A 203 0.05 -16.65 5.95
CA SER A 203 1.36 -16.86 6.56
C SER A 203 1.78 -15.63 7.36
N ASN A 204 2.23 -15.85 8.59
CA ASN A 204 2.75 -14.83 9.50
C ASN A 204 4.29 -14.81 9.58
N GLU A 205 4.95 -15.42 8.60
CA GLU A 205 6.41 -15.59 8.52
C GLU A 205 7.00 -14.83 7.33
N ARG A 206 6.29 -13.80 6.87
CA ARG A 206 6.69 -12.97 5.73
C ARG A 206 7.65 -11.88 6.19
N PHE A 207 8.61 -11.58 5.31
CA PHE A 207 9.69 -10.65 5.59
C PHE A 207 9.19 -9.20 5.67
N MET A 208 9.26 -8.57 6.84
CA MET A 208 9.11 -7.12 7.02
C MET A 208 7.91 -6.53 6.27
N ASN A 209 8.10 -5.58 5.35
CA ASN A 209 6.98 -4.96 4.62
C ASN A 209 6.13 -5.96 3.81
N GLN A 210 6.71 -7.10 3.42
CA GLN A 210 5.99 -8.15 2.69
C GLN A 210 4.88 -8.77 3.55
N HIS A 211 5.09 -8.85 4.87
CA HIS A 211 4.06 -9.22 5.84
C HIS A 211 2.90 -8.24 5.79
N ASN A 212 3.19 -6.93 5.85
CA ASN A 212 2.16 -5.91 5.83
C ASN A 212 1.31 -5.98 4.56
N TYR A 213 1.93 -6.17 3.38
CA TYR A 213 1.18 -6.29 2.12
C TYR A 213 0.20 -7.48 2.12
N SER A 214 0.59 -8.64 2.65
CA SER A 214 -0.33 -9.78 2.74
C SER A 214 -1.50 -9.52 3.70
N LEU A 215 -1.26 -8.83 4.81
CA LEU A 215 -2.31 -8.51 5.78
C LEU A 215 -3.39 -7.59 5.20
N VAL A 216 -3.08 -6.73 4.22
CA VAL A 216 -4.08 -5.85 3.59
C VAL A 216 -5.20 -6.65 2.95
N GLY A 217 -4.84 -7.67 2.15
CA GLY A 217 -5.82 -8.52 1.48
C GLY A 217 -6.58 -9.38 2.47
N ARG A 218 -5.87 -9.98 3.41
CA ARG A 218 -6.43 -10.84 4.45
C ARG A 218 -7.42 -10.10 5.35
N LEU A 219 -7.07 -8.90 5.81
CA LEU A 219 -7.95 -8.06 6.63
C LEU A 219 -9.17 -7.59 5.86
N ALA A 220 -9.00 -7.12 4.62
CA ALA A 220 -10.11 -6.70 3.77
C ALA A 220 -11.08 -7.86 3.50
N GLY A 221 -10.55 -9.05 3.20
CA GLY A 221 -11.33 -10.26 3.02
C GLY A 221 -12.08 -10.67 4.28
N ALA A 222 -11.44 -10.58 5.45
CA ALA A 222 -12.08 -10.88 6.73
C ALA A 222 -13.25 -9.94 7.02
N ILE A 223 -13.09 -8.63 6.78
CA ILE A 223 -14.15 -7.62 6.96
C ILE A 223 -15.31 -7.91 6.00
N PHE A 224 -15.04 -8.05 4.70
CA PHE A 224 -16.09 -8.23 3.70
C PHE A 224 -16.93 -9.50 3.92
N THR A 225 -16.32 -10.56 4.46
CA THR A 225 -16.95 -11.87 4.68
C THR A 225 -17.44 -12.07 6.11
N ASP A 226 -17.42 -11.02 6.95
CA ASP A 226 -17.75 -11.08 8.37
C ASP A 226 -16.99 -12.20 9.13
N ASN A 227 -15.78 -12.53 8.68
CA ASN A 227 -14.98 -13.60 9.26
C ASN A 227 -14.20 -13.10 10.49
N ARG A 228 -14.86 -13.16 11.65
CA ARG A 228 -14.31 -12.65 12.91
C ARG A 228 -13.00 -13.30 13.34
N ALA A 229 -12.89 -14.62 13.22
CA ALA A 229 -11.67 -15.34 13.62
C ALA A 229 -10.46 -14.92 12.78
N ARG A 230 -10.64 -14.82 11.46
CA ARG A 230 -9.59 -14.32 10.55
C ARG A 230 -9.24 -12.88 10.86
N TYR A 231 -10.24 -12.04 11.12
CA TYR A 231 -10.03 -10.64 11.49
C TYR A 231 -9.17 -10.52 12.75
N ASP A 232 -9.56 -11.20 13.84
CA ASP A 232 -8.86 -11.10 15.12
C ASP A 232 -7.40 -11.58 15.04
N GLU A 233 -7.16 -12.70 14.35
CA GLU A 233 -5.80 -13.19 14.08
C GLU A 233 -4.99 -12.19 13.25
N THR A 234 -5.60 -11.56 12.25
CA THR A 234 -4.93 -10.58 11.38
C THR A 234 -4.57 -9.30 12.14
N VAL A 235 -5.41 -8.86 13.08
CA VAL A 235 -5.11 -7.71 13.95
C VAL A 235 -3.94 -8.03 14.90
N GLU A 236 -3.88 -9.25 15.44
CA GLU A 236 -2.73 -9.67 16.25
C GLU A 236 -1.44 -9.76 15.40
N TRP A 237 -1.51 -10.35 14.20
CA TRP A 237 -0.37 -10.39 13.27
C TRP A 237 0.08 -8.99 12.82
N MET A 238 -0.84 -8.03 12.73
CA MET A 238 -0.49 -6.65 12.40
C MET A 238 0.25 -5.96 13.54
N THR A 239 -0.14 -6.22 14.80
CA THR A 239 0.34 -5.49 15.97
C THR A 239 1.61 -6.09 16.57
N VAL A 240 1.59 -7.38 16.88
CA VAL A 240 2.68 -8.09 17.58
C VAL A 240 3.21 -9.28 16.79
N ASN A 241 2.31 -10.11 16.24
CA ASN A 241 2.65 -11.37 15.58
C ASN A 241 3.53 -12.27 16.46
N ALA A 242 3.06 -12.49 17.70
CA ALA A 242 3.83 -13.17 18.74
C ALA A 242 4.13 -14.64 18.40
N THR A 243 3.30 -15.28 17.58
CA THR A 243 3.41 -16.70 17.24
C THR A 243 4.32 -16.99 16.05
N SER A 244 4.87 -15.96 15.40
CA SER A 244 5.81 -16.18 14.29
C SER A 244 7.10 -16.84 14.80
N THR A 245 7.54 -17.89 14.11
CA THR A 245 8.81 -18.56 14.42
C THR A 245 10.03 -17.75 13.95
N ARG A 246 9.79 -16.69 13.15
CA ARG A 246 10.80 -15.83 12.53
C ARG A 246 10.72 -14.40 13.04
N GLN A 247 11.01 -14.21 14.33
CA GLN A 247 10.95 -12.89 14.97
C GLN A 247 12.00 -11.90 14.41
N ASP A 248 13.08 -12.40 13.82
CA ASP A 248 14.15 -11.62 13.18
C ASP A 248 13.69 -10.82 11.95
N ILE A 249 12.61 -11.25 11.30
CA ILE A 249 12.06 -10.64 10.09
C ILE A 249 10.59 -10.23 10.24
N ASN A 250 10.09 -10.19 11.47
CA ASN A 250 8.69 -9.96 11.77
C ASN A 250 8.27 -8.53 11.38
N GLY A 251 7.32 -8.44 10.44
CA GLY A 251 6.80 -7.17 9.94
C GLY A 251 5.67 -6.55 10.77
N ALA A 252 5.33 -7.11 11.93
CA ALA A 252 4.32 -6.51 12.81
C ALA A 252 4.78 -5.16 13.37
N LEU A 253 3.82 -4.33 13.81
CA LEU A 253 4.06 -2.94 14.20
C LEU A 253 5.17 -2.76 15.24
N LEU A 254 5.20 -3.58 16.30
CA LEU A 254 6.23 -3.48 17.34
C LEU A 254 7.64 -3.90 16.87
N PRO A 255 7.86 -5.08 16.26
CA PRO A 255 9.20 -5.51 15.83
C PRO A 255 9.73 -4.72 14.63
N LEU A 256 8.86 -4.31 13.70
CA LEU A 256 9.23 -3.52 12.53
C LEU A 256 9.63 -2.08 12.90
N ILE A 257 9.03 -1.55 13.96
CA ILE A 257 9.34 -0.24 14.50
C ILE A 257 9.84 -0.42 15.94
N PRO A 258 11.05 -0.91 16.18
CA PRO A 258 11.50 -1.12 17.56
C PRO A 258 11.70 0.22 18.28
N ARG A 259 11.54 0.20 19.61
CA ARG A 259 12.15 1.19 20.49
C ARG A 259 13.52 0.66 20.87
N ILE A 260 14.57 1.42 20.59
CA ILE A 260 15.93 1.13 21.00
C ILE A 260 16.18 1.88 22.31
N GLU A 261 16.42 1.15 23.40
CA GLU A 261 16.70 1.74 24.71
C GLU A 261 18.07 2.42 24.76
N ALA A 262 18.25 3.37 25.67
CA ALA A 262 19.51 4.12 25.82
C ALA A 262 20.70 3.23 26.22
N ASP A 263 20.43 2.18 27.00
CA ASP A 263 21.39 1.20 27.52
C ASP A 263 21.55 -0.01 26.60
N ASN A 264 20.85 -0.07 25.48
CA ASN A 264 21.03 -1.11 24.49
C ASN A 264 22.47 -1.02 23.92
N PRO A 265 23.26 -2.11 23.86
CA PRO A 265 24.65 -2.07 23.41
C PRO A 265 24.82 -1.64 21.94
N LEU A 266 23.75 -1.70 21.14
CA LEU A 266 23.72 -1.26 19.75
C LEU A 266 23.38 0.24 19.64
N ASN A 267 22.93 0.87 20.73
CA ASN A 267 22.62 2.30 20.79
C ASN A 267 23.88 3.14 21.00
N LYS A 268 24.21 3.97 20.01
CA LYS A 268 25.38 4.87 20.04
C LYS A 268 25.02 6.34 20.37
N TYR A 269 23.77 6.61 20.70
CA TYR A 269 23.22 7.97 20.81
C TYR A 269 22.89 8.38 22.25
N GLY A 270 23.01 7.48 23.24
CA GLY A 270 22.86 7.78 24.66
C GLY A 270 21.43 8.17 25.09
N ALA A 271 20.44 7.99 24.21
CA ALA A 271 19.03 8.27 24.48
C ALA A 271 18.16 7.26 23.73
N PRO A 272 16.95 6.94 24.22
CA PRO A 272 16.07 6.02 23.53
C PRO A 272 15.52 6.64 22.25
N PHE A 273 15.36 5.84 21.20
CA PHE A 273 14.78 6.28 19.94
C PHE A 273 13.95 5.17 19.28
N TYR A 274 13.18 5.55 18.26
CA TYR A 274 12.42 4.62 17.43
C TYR A 274 12.99 4.65 16.02
N GLN A 275 12.97 3.52 15.35
CA GLN A 275 13.42 3.40 13.96
C GLN A 275 12.47 2.53 13.16
N ILE A 276 12.57 2.56 11.83
CA ILE A 276 11.99 1.54 10.96
C ILE A 276 13.12 0.64 10.47
N GLN A 277 12.97 -0.68 10.58
CA GLN A 277 14.05 -1.62 10.26
C GLN A 277 14.46 -1.59 8.79
N GLU A 278 13.49 -1.55 7.87
CA GLU A 278 13.73 -1.55 6.42
C GLU A 278 14.46 -0.29 5.92
N MET A 279 14.64 0.75 6.75
CA MET A 279 15.45 1.92 6.39
C MET A 279 16.93 1.57 6.16
N ALA A 280 17.41 0.41 6.63
CA ALA A 280 18.73 -0.12 6.27
C ALA A 280 18.82 -0.56 4.80
N ARG A 281 17.71 -0.99 4.20
CA ARG A 281 17.64 -1.41 2.81
C ARG A 281 17.56 -0.19 1.90
N ASP A 282 16.48 0.57 2.02
CA ASP A 282 16.27 1.85 1.35
C ASP A 282 15.02 2.57 1.88
N GLN A 283 14.86 3.83 1.48
CA GLN A 283 13.72 4.64 1.94
C GLN A 283 12.41 4.36 1.21
N ALA A 284 12.43 3.56 0.12
CA ALA A 284 11.19 3.10 -0.50
C ALA A 284 10.55 2.02 0.37
N HIS A 285 11.33 1.05 0.86
CA HIS A 285 10.83 0.00 1.76
C HIS A 285 10.44 0.57 3.13
N GLY A 286 11.26 1.45 3.70
CA GLY A 286 10.90 2.17 4.93
C GLY A 286 9.63 3.02 4.78
N GLY A 287 9.43 3.63 3.61
CA GLY A 287 8.21 4.38 3.28
C GLY A 287 6.98 3.48 3.13
N ASP A 288 7.13 2.34 2.44
CA ASP A 288 6.08 1.32 2.30
C ASP A 288 5.60 0.83 3.68
N ASN A 289 6.50 0.67 4.66
CA ASN A 289 6.09 0.32 6.02
C ASN A 289 5.15 1.37 6.63
N VAL A 290 5.49 2.66 6.49
CA VAL A 290 4.64 3.75 7.00
C VAL A 290 3.27 3.75 6.32
N ASP A 291 3.25 3.60 5.00
CA ASP A 291 2.03 3.64 4.20
C ASP A 291 1.09 2.46 4.49
N ILE A 292 1.62 1.24 4.49
CA ILE A 292 0.80 0.04 4.63
C ILE A 292 0.31 -0.09 6.07
N LEU A 293 1.16 0.16 7.07
CA LEU A 293 0.72 0.16 8.47
C LEU A 293 -0.31 1.26 8.73
N GLY A 294 -0.14 2.46 8.17
CA GLY A 294 -1.15 3.53 8.24
C GLY A 294 -2.49 3.07 7.69
N GLY A 295 -2.50 2.48 6.50
CA GLY A 295 -3.72 1.93 5.88
C GLY A 295 -4.37 0.80 6.67
N LEU A 296 -3.57 -0.14 7.19
CA LEU A 296 -4.06 -1.25 8.02
C LEU A 296 -4.69 -0.74 9.33
N LEU A 297 -4.02 0.18 10.03
CA LEU A 297 -4.56 0.80 11.25
C LEU A 297 -5.88 1.52 10.96
N ARG A 298 -5.98 2.24 9.83
CA ARG A 298 -7.24 2.87 9.42
C ARG A 298 -8.34 1.84 9.16
N MET A 299 -8.04 0.72 8.51
CA MET A 299 -9.01 -0.35 8.29
C MET A 299 -9.55 -0.91 9.61
N VAL A 300 -8.67 -1.16 10.59
CA VAL A 300 -9.08 -1.65 11.92
C VAL A 300 -9.86 -0.60 12.70
N ASN A 301 -9.38 0.64 12.71
CA ASN A 301 -10.03 1.75 13.39
C ASN A 301 -11.43 2.06 12.82
N ALA A 302 -11.62 1.93 11.50
CA ALA A 302 -12.93 2.11 10.87
C ALA A 302 -13.98 1.09 11.33
N GLN A 303 -13.56 -0.05 11.89
CA GLN A 303 -14.45 -1.04 12.52
C GLN A 303 -14.74 -0.72 14.00
N GLY A 304 -14.14 0.34 14.57
CA GLY A 304 -14.24 0.68 15.98
C GLY A 304 -13.45 -0.24 16.91
N THR A 305 -12.55 -1.07 16.36
CA THR A 305 -11.80 -2.06 17.13
C THR A 305 -10.69 -1.42 17.96
N LYS A 306 -10.71 -1.72 19.26
CA LYS A 306 -9.59 -1.49 20.18
C LYS A 306 -8.79 -2.78 20.37
N VAL A 307 -7.56 -2.64 20.84
CA VAL A 307 -6.66 -3.76 21.11
C VAL A 307 -6.17 -3.74 22.55
N ASP A 308 -5.92 -4.93 23.07
CA ASP A 308 -5.20 -5.12 24.32
C ASP A 308 -3.79 -4.52 24.20
N PRO A 309 -3.36 -3.66 25.15
CA PRO A 309 -2.11 -2.91 25.02
C PRO A 309 -0.83 -3.77 25.07
N PHE A 310 -0.92 -5.04 25.48
CA PHE A 310 0.23 -5.93 25.63
C PHE A 310 0.30 -6.98 24.52
N THR A 311 -0.83 -7.60 24.20
CA THR A 311 -0.94 -8.70 23.24
C THR A 311 -1.30 -8.23 21.84
N GLY A 312 -1.83 -7.01 21.69
CA GLY A 312 -2.26 -6.47 20.40
C GLY A 312 -3.49 -7.15 19.79
N LYS A 313 -4.12 -8.07 20.52
CA LYS A 313 -5.37 -8.72 20.12
C LYS A 313 -6.56 -7.77 20.29
N PRO A 314 -7.62 -7.88 19.46
CA PRO A 314 -8.86 -7.14 19.70
C PRO A 314 -9.38 -7.34 21.12
N SER A 315 -9.74 -6.25 21.79
CA SER A 315 -10.19 -6.28 23.18
C SER A 315 -11.29 -5.25 23.45
N GLY A 316 -12.23 -5.63 24.32
CA GLY A 316 -13.24 -4.75 24.91
C GLY A 316 -12.95 -4.36 26.36
N SER A 317 -11.76 -4.70 26.89
CA SER A 317 -11.37 -4.35 28.26
C SER A 317 -11.30 -2.82 28.46
N GLY A 318 -11.45 -2.37 29.71
CA GLY A 318 -11.44 -0.93 30.03
C GLY A 318 -10.11 -0.23 29.74
N ASP A 319 -9.02 -0.99 29.73
CA ASP A 319 -7.67 -0.56 29.38
C ASP A 319 -7.29 -0.78 27.92
N ALA A 320 -8.21 -1.31 27.09
CA ALA A 320 -8.00 -1.47 25.66
C ALA A 320 -7.76 -0.09 25.00
N VAL A 321 -6.77 -0.04 24.11
CA VAL A 321 -6.35 1.18 23.44
C VAL A 321 -6.77 1.18 21.97
N SER A 322 -6.90 2.36 21.36
CA SER A 322 -7.04 2.41 19.89
C SER A 322 -5.79 1.83 19.23
N VAL A 323 -5.94 1.30 18.03
CA VAL A 323 -4.79 0.75 17.29
C VAL A 323 -3.72 1.80 16.96
N TYR A 324 -4.07 3.09 16.90
CA TYR A 324 -3.10 4.17 16.78
C TYR A 324 -2.29 4.35 18.06
N ARG A 325 -2.90 4.22 19.25
CA ARG A 325 -2.20 4.38 20.54
C ARG A 325 -1.37 3.15 20.93
N PHE A 326 -1.58 2.01 20.26
CA PHE A 326 -0.87 0.76 20.55
C PHE A 326 0.66 0.92 20.50
N GLY A 327 1.35 0.27 21.43
CA GLY A 327 2.81 0.34 21.56
C GLY A 327 3.36 1.73 21.92
N GLY A 328 2.51 2.60 22.49
CA GLY A 328 2.85 3.97 22.86
C GLY A 328 2.99 4.89 21.65
N ASP A 329 1.96 4.94 20.80
CA ASP A 329 1.95 5.70 19.53
C ASP A 329 2.94 5.18 18.49
N ARG A 330 3.05 3.85 18.37
CA ARG A 330 4.20 3.23 17.70
C ARG A 330 4.36 3.67 16.25
N LEU A 331 3.25 3.72 15.51
CA LEU A 331 3.26 4.16 14.12
C LEU A 331 3.66 5.65 14.00
N LEU A 332 3.14 6.52 14.88
CA LEU A 332 3.51 7.95 14.89
C LEU A 332 5.01 8.13 15.10
N ARG A 333 5.59 7.40 16.07
CA ARG A 333 7.02 7.52 16.39
C ARG A 333 7.91 7.01 15.26
N GLY A 334 7.55 5.88 14.64
CA GLY A 334 8.28 5.37 13.47
C GLY A 334 8.16 6.27 12.25
N ALA A 335 6.94 6.74 11.93
CA ALA A 335 6.71 7.70 10.85
C ALA A 335 7.47 9.01 11.08
N ASN A 336 7.60 9.44 12.33
CA ASN A 336 8.40 10.61 12.69
C ASN A 336 9.91 10.39 12.45
N ALA A 337 10.45 9.24 12.85
CA ALA A 337 11.85 8.88 12.58
C ALA A 337 12.15 8.82 11.08
N TYR A 338 11.26 8.20 10.31
CA TYR A 338 11.32 8.18 8.85
C TYR A 338 11.29 9.60 8.26
N ALA A 339 10.32 10.42 8.66
CA ALA A 339 10.19 11.80 8.20
C ALA A 339 11.42 12.64 8.53
N GLN A 340 11.99 12.48 9.74
CA GLN A 340 13.22 13.15 10.15
C GLN A 340 14.38 12.86 9.19
N TYR A 341 14.62 11.58 8.88
CA TYR A 341 15.68 11.21 7.95
C TYR A 341 15.43 11.77 6.55
N MET A 342 14.20 11.62 6.06
CA MET A 342 13.79 12.06 4.74
C MET A 342 13.84 13.57 4.54
N LEU A 343 13.69 14.36 5.60
CA LEU A 343 13.83 15.82 5.59
C LEU A 343 15.30 16.31 5.59
N GLY A 344 16.26 15.39 5.71
CA GLY A 344 17.69 15.71 5.67
C GLY A 344 18.38 15.79 7.03
N TYR A 345 17.68 15.49 8.12
CA TYR A 345 18.27 15.54 9.46
C TYR A 345 19.09 14.27 9.78
N ASP A 346 20.08 14.43 10.65
CA ASP A 346 20.69 13.30 11.34
C ASP A 346 19.62 12.57 12.16
N THR A 347 19.57 11.26 12.01
CA THR A 347 18.49 10.43 12.57
C THR A 347 19.12 9.23 13.28
N PRO A 348 18.87 9.05 14.59
CA PRO A 348 19.34 7.89 15.32
C PRO A 348 18.82 6.59 14.70
N TRP A 349 19.71 5.62 14.56
CA TRP A 349 19.40 4.28 14.05
C TRP A 349 20.50 3.31 14.47
N ALA A 350 20.11 2.08 14.80
CA ALA A 350 21.01 1.00 15.20
C ALA A 350 20.74 -0.26 14.38
N ASP A 351 21.80 -0.99 14.01
CA ASP A 351 21.68 -2.28 13.35
C ASP A 351 21.29 -3.34 14.39
N THR A 352 20.00 -3.67 14.45
CA THR A 352 19.48 -4.64 15.42
C THR A 352 19.87 -6.08 15.11
N THR A 353 20.51 -6.35 13.98
CA THR A 353 21.09 -7.67 13.67
C THR A 353 22.44 -7.88 14.37
N GLY A 354 23.01 -6.82 14.98
CA GLY A 354 24.38 -6.83 15.50
C GLY A 354 25.45 -6.65 14.42
N GLY A 355 25.03 -6.42 13.17
CA GLY A 355 25.92 -6.11 12.05
C GLY A 355 26.45 -4.67 12.06
N THR A 356 27.00 -4.27 10.91
CA THR A 356 27.57 -2.93 10.69
C THR A 356 26.76 -2.10 9.70
N SER A 357 25.47 -2.44 9.52
CA SER A 357 24.57 -1.73 8.62
C SER A 357 24.32 -0.31 9.12
N ASN A 358 23.89 0.57 8.20
CA ASN A 358 23.50 1.94 8.49
C ASN A 358 22.22 2.26 7.73
N ILE A 359 21.58 3.40 8.03
CA ILE A 359 20.46 3.90 7.24
C ILE A 359 20.91 4.10 5.78
N SER A 360 20.20 3.48 4.84
CA SER A 360 20.48 3.61 3.42
C SER A 360 20.04 4.98 2.87
N PRO A 361 20.91 5.69 2.12
CA PRO A 361 20.56 6.97 1.50
C PRO A 361 19.67 6.82 0.26
N ALA A 362 19.44 5.60 -0.23
CA ALA A 362 18.65 5.36 -1.42
C ALA A 362 17.22 5.89 -1.25
N TYR A 363 16.78 6.72 -2.21
CA TYR A 363 15.48 7.41 -2.23
C TYR A 363 15.26 8.48 -1.14
N ARG A 364 16.30 8.89 -0.40
CA ARG A 364 16.19 9.98 0.58
C ARG A 364 15.63 11.27 -0.06
N GLY A 365 14.72 11.94 0.65
CA GLY A 365 14.05 13.17 0.17
C GLY A 365 12.76 12.94 -0.63
N ARG A 366 12.44 11.70 -0.98
CA ARG A 366 11.23 11.30 -1.74
C ARG A 366 9.95 11.23 -0.88
N LEU A 367 9.69 12.24 -0.05
CA LEU A 367 8.51 12.27 0.84
C LEU A 367 7.16 12.25 0.09
N TYR A 368 7.14 12.70 -1.17
CA TYR A 368 5.93 12.77 -1.99
C TYR A 368 5.37 11.40 -2.40
N GLU A 369 6.01 10.30 -2.00
CA GLU A 369 5.53 8.94 -2.30
C GLU A 369 4.96 8.18 -1.12
N VAL A 370 5.12 8.70 0.11
CA VAL A 370 4.52 8.13 1.31
C VAL A 370 3.20 8.83 1.62
N ASP A 371 2.10 8.29 1.11
CA ASP A 371 0.77 8.93 1.11
C ASP A 371 0.09 8.94 2.47
N ALA A 372 0.49 8.07 3.41
CA ALA A 372 -0.07 7.99 4.74
C ALA A 372 0.47 9.05 5.71
N ILE A 373 1.54 9.80 5.39
CA ILE A 373 2.07 10.83 6.30
C ILE A 373 0.99 11.85 6.70
N PRO A 374 0.22 12.46 5.77
CA PRO A 374 -0.89 13.32 6.13
C PRO A 374 -2.00 12.62 6.90
N GLU A 375 -2.30 11.37 6.56
CA GLU A 375 -3.33 10.57 7.25
C GLU A 375 -2.95 10.33 8.71
N ILE A 376 -1.72 9.87 8.96
CA ILE A 376 -1.18 9.64 10.30
C ILE A 376 -1.21 10.95 11.09
N TYR A 377 -0.74 12.06 10.52
CA TYR A 377 -0.81 13.36 11.19
C TYR A 377 -2.24 13.69 11.62
N ASN A 378 -3.21 13.55 10.71
CA ASN A 378 -4.60 13.89 10.95
C ASN A 378 -5.27 12.94 11.96
N ALA A 379 -5.03 11.63 11.85
CA ALA A 379 -5.59 10.63 12.75
C ALA A 379 -5.12 10.88 14.19
N TYR A 380 -3.81 11.06 14.40
CA TYR A 380 -3.31 11.31 15.75
C TYR A 380 -3.74 12.67 16.29
N ARG A 381 -3.76 13.72 15.47
CA ARG A 381 -4.15 15.07 15.92
C ARG A 381 -5.64 15.17 16.23
N TYR A 382 -6.49 14.70 15.32
CA TYR A 382 -7.93 14.98 15.36
C TYR A 382 -8.76 13.83 15.90
N THR A 383 -8.33 12.57 15.72
CA THR A 383 -9.03 11.40 16.28
C THR A 383 -8.52 11.06 17.67
N GLU A 384 -7.20 11.06 17.87
CA GLU A 384 -6.58 10.64 19.14
C GLU A 384 -6.28 11.80 20.10
N GLY A 385 -6.49 13.05 19.67
CA GLY A 385 -6.24 14.24 20.50
C GLY A 385 -4.77 14.48 20.84
N VAL A 386 -3.82 13.90 20.09
CA VAL A 386 -2.39 14.03 20.35
C VAL A 386 -1.89 15.38 19.85
N ASN A 387 -1.09 16.08 20.68
CA ASN A 387 -0.31 17.21 20.22
C ASN A 387 0.90 16.74 19.39
N VAL A 388 0.64 16.46 18.11
CA VAL A 388 1.64 15.91 17.18
C VAL A 388 2.87 16.82 17.05
N GLU A 389 2.73 18.14 17.15
CA GLU A 389 3.88 19.05 17.05
C GLU A 389 4.84 18.90 18.25
N ALA A 390 4.30 18.63 19.44
CA ALA A 390 5.09 18.35 20.64
C ALA A 390 5.69 16.93 20.59
N GLU A 391 4.86 15.92 20.32
CA GLU A 391 5.25 14.51 20.40
C GLU A 391 6.19 14.09 19.26
N ALA A 392 5.96 14.61 18.06
CA ALA A 392 6.78 14.32 16.87
C ALA A 392 7.96 15.30 16.71
N ARG A 393 8.25 16.13 17.72
CA ARG A 393 9.27 17.19 17.67
C ARG A 393 9.22 17.97 16.34
N ARG A 394 8.00 18.29 15.88
CA ARG A 394 7.65 18.93 14.60
C ARG A 394 8.01 18.21 13.29
N ARG A 395 8.76 17.08 13.27
CA ARG A 395 9.29 16.54 11.99
C ARG A 395 8.21 15.93 11.10
N LEU A 396 7.31 15.12 11.67
CA LEU A 396 6.15 14.65 10.92
C LEU A 396 5.23 15.80 10.49
N GLY A 397 5.05 16.82 11.35
CA GLY A 397 4.32 18.04 11.01
C GLY A 397 4.94 18.83 9.85
N ASP A 398 6.27 18.95 9.81
CA ASP A 398 7.01 19.57 8.72
C ASP A 398 6.87 18.77 7.42
N ALA A 399 6.95 17.43 7.49
CA ALA A 399 6.72 16.57 6.33
C ALA A 399 5.30 16.71 5.79
N HIS A 400 4.29 16.74 6.67
CA HIS A 400 2.90 17.00 6.31
C HIS A 400 2.73 18.35 5.60
N ARG A 401 3.30 19.43 6.17
CA ARG A 401 3.26 20.79 5.57
C ARG A 401 3.96 20.86 4.22
N ARG A 402 5.13 20.25 4.07
CA ARG A 402 5.89 20.24 2.79
C ARG A 402 5.16 19.46 1.71
N ARG A 403 4.42 18.39 2.05
CA ARG A 403 3.52 17.71 1.11
C ARG A 403 2.33 18.58 0.72
N ALA A 404 1.70 19.27 1.68
CA ALA A 404 0.62 20.21 1.40
C ALA A 404 1.05 21.38 0.49
N HIS A 405 2.36 21.70 0.46
CA HIS A 405 2.95 22.76 -0.36
C HIS A 405 3.48 22.30 -1.72
N VAL A 406 3.18 21.08 -2.18
CA VAL A 406 3.31 20.76 -3.61
C VAL A 406 2.19 21.47 -4.38
N ARG A 407 2.33 22.80 -4.54
CA ARG A 407 1.55 23.57 -5.50
C ARG A 407 1.74 22.91 -6.88
N PRO A 408 0.69 22.80 -7.71
CA PRO A 408 0.90 22.53 -9.13
C PRO A 408 1.91 23.57 -9.64
N ARG A 409 3.04 23.14 -10.18
CA ARG A 409 3.89 24.05 -10.95
C ARG A 409 3.10 24.45 -12.20
N GLY A 410 2.39 25.55 -12.08
CA GLY A 410 1.56 26.14 -13.12
C GLY A 410 1.18 27.55 -12.72
N ARG A 411 1.90 28.51 -13.30
CA ARG A 411 1.73 29.97 -13.20
C ARG A 411 2.08 30.59 -11.83
N ASP A 412 3.35 30.95 -11.71
CA ASP A 412 3.71 32.37 -11.53
C ASP A 412 5.21 32.53 -11.80
N ALA A 413 5.51 32.72 -13.09
CA ALA A 413 6.72 33.38 -13.52
C ALA A 413 6.27 34.64 -14.26
N GLY A 414 6.58 35.80 -13.69
CA GLY A 414 6.49 37.08 -14.39
C GLY A 414 5.29 37.94 -14.06
N ARG A 415 5.33 38.61 -12.91
CA ARG A 415 4.98 40.04 -12.88
C ARG A 415 6.09 40.79 -12.17
N ARG A 416 6.89 41.49 -12.99
CA ARG A 416 7.58 42.71 -12.55
C ARG A 416 6.49 43.73 -12.30
N ASP A 417 6.36 44.21 -11.07
CA ASP A 417 5.72 45.49 -10.80
C ASP A 417 6.83 46.52 -10.60
N ASP A 418 7.14 47.20 -11.69
CA ASP A 418 7.69 48.54 -11.64
C ASP A 418 6.54 49.47 -11.21
N ARG A 419 6.65 50.10 -10.04
CA ARG A 419 6.40 51.54 -9.80
C ARG A 419 6.37 51.88 -8.31
N VAL A 420 7.31 52.76 -7.97
CA VAL A 420 7.43 53.63 -6.78
C VAL A 420 6.52 54.86 -7.02
N PRO A 421 5.95 55.50 -5.98
CA PRO A 421 6.64 56.60 -5.28
C PRO A 421 7.08 56.29 -3.84
#